data_AF-A0A955QLW7-F1
#
_entry.id   AF-A0A955QLW7-F1
#
_cell.length_a   1.000
_cell.length_b   1.000
_cell.length_c   1.000
_cell.angle_alpha   90.00
_cell.angle_beta   90.00
_cell.angle_gamma   90.00
#
_symmetry.space_group_name_H-M   'P 1'
#
loop_
_entity.id
_entity.type
_entity.pdbx_description
1 polymer ?
#
loop_
_entity_poly.entity_id
_entity_poly.type
_entity_poly.pdbx_seq_one_letter_code
_entity_poly.pdbx_strand_id
1 'polypeptide(L)'
;MLHDLLRQEGITVGRKHVGTLRQRMGVEALYRKPRTTRRQPGHPVYPYLLRALTITRANQVWARDFTYIPLAKGFVYLVAVVDWHTRRVHHAGRPVLP
;
A
#
# COMPACT_ATOMS: atom_id res chain seq x y z
N MET A 1 11.06 -0.91 -16.08
CA MET A 1 10.83 -1.74 -17.28
C MET A 1 11.04 -0.94 -18.56
N LEU A 2 10.08 -0.16 -19.09
CA LEU A 2 10.29 0.53 -20.39
C LEU A 2 11.47 1.53 -20.38
N HIS A 3 11.61 2.33 -19.33
CA HIS A 3 12.77 3.22 -19.15
C HIS A 3 14.11 2.46 -19.18
N ASP A 4 14.16 1.29 -18.53
CA ASP A 4 15.39 0.53 -18.38
C ASP A 4 15.76 -0.19 -19.68
N LEU A 5 14.76 -0.63 -20.45
CA LEU A 5 14.93 -1.16 -21.81
C LEU A 5 15.50 -0.11 -22.76
N LEU A 6 14.92 1.11 -22.78
CA LEU A 6 15.42 2.21 -23.60
C LEU A 6 16.86 2.56 -23.25
N ARG A 7 17.22 2.50 -21.95
CA ARG A 7 18.59 2.72 -21.50
C ARG A 7 19.56 1.63 -22.00
N GLN A 8 19.12 0.38 -22.10
CA GLN A 8 19.92 -0.71 -22.67
C GLN A 8 20.14 -0.53 -24.19
N GLU A 9 19.19 0.09 -24.87
CA GLU A 9 19.29 0.45 -26.29
C GLU A 9 20.11 1.75 -26.52
N GLY A 10 20.69 2.33 -25.47
CA GLY A 10 21.49 3.56 -25.54
C GLY A 10 20.67 4.86 -25.59
N ILE A 11 19.35 4.78 -25.45
CA ILE A 11 18.45 5.94 -25.46
C ILE A 11 18.41 6.55 -24.05
N THR A 12 18.95 7.76 -23.92
CA THR A 12 18.95 8.49 -22.64
C THR A 12 17.63 9.25 -22.47
N VAL A 13 16.79 8.79 -21.54
CA VAL A 13 15.47 9.38 -21.28
C VAL A 13 15.10 9.27 -19.80
N GLY A 14 14.46 10.31 -19.24
CA GLY A 14 14.04 10.30 -17.84
C GLY A 14 12.74 9.52 -17.60
N ARG A 15 12.61 8.86 -16.45
CA ARG A 15 11.41 8.07 -16.05
C ARG A 15 10.10 8.84 -16.17
N LYS A 16 10.07 10.13 -15.82
CA LYS A 16 8.86 10.98 -15.95
C LYS A 16 8.46 11.16 -17.41
N HIS A 17 9.43 11.42 -18.29
CA HIS A 17 9.19 11.61 -19.72
C HIS A 17 8.65 10.34 -20.38
N VAL A 18 9.22 9.17 -20.05
CA VAL A 18 8.69 7.87 -20.49
C VAL A 18 7.24 7.68 -20.02
N GLY A 19 6.91 8.08 -18.79
CA GLY A 19 5.54 8.04 -18.28
C GLY A 19 4.57 8.91 -19.10
N THR A 20 4.95 10.16 -19.40
CA THR A 20 4.14 11.06 -20.24
C THR A 20 3.92 10.51 -21.65
N LEU A 21 4.97 9.97 -22.29
CA LEU A 21 4.86 9.38 -23.62
C LEU A 21 3.95 8.15 -23.62
N ARG A 22 4.12 7.24 -22.65
CA ARG A 22 3.23 6.07 -22.48
C ARG A 22 1.77 6.48 -22.33
N GLN A 23 1.49 7.53 -21.56
CA GLN A 23 0.13 8.05 -21.41
C GLN A 23 -0.41 8.62 -22.72
N ARG A 24 0.37 9.43 -23.46
CA ARG A 24 -0.02 9.96 -24.78
C ARG A 24 -0.29 8.87 -25.80
N MET A 25 0.44 7.77 -25.73
CA MET A 25 0.30 6.62 -26.63
C MET A 25 -0.73 5.59 -26.16
N GLY A 26 -1.36 5.77 -25.00
CA GLY A 26 -2.30 4.79 -24.42
C GLY A 26 -1.65 3.47 -23.99
N VAL A 27 -0.33 3.44 -23.78
CA VAL A 27 0.42 2.23 -23.43
C VAL A 27 0.35 1.98 -21.92
N GLU A 28 -0.62 1.18 -21.51
CA GLU A 28 -0.84 0.80 -20.11
C GLU A 28 -0.44 -0.65 -19.82
N ALA A 29 -0.08 -0.93 -18.57
CA ALA A 29 0.21 -2.30 -18.16
C ALA A 29 -1.10 -3.03 -17.84
N LEU A 30 -1.42 -4.07 -18.62
CA LEU A 30 -2.51 -4.98 -18.29
C LEU A 30 -2.00 -6.03 -17.30
N TYR A 31 -2.27 -5.84 -16.01
CA TYR A 31 -1.97 -6.83 -14.99
C TYR A 31 -3.20 -7.09 -14.12
N ARG A 32 -3.32 -8.32 -13.64
CA ARG A 32 -4.40 -8.72 -12.74
C ARG A 32 -4.19 -8.05 -11.38
N LYS A 33 -4.94 -6.99 -11.10
CA LYS A 33 -4.96 -6.36 -9.78
C LYS A 33 -5.45 -7.40 -8.74
N PRO A 34 -4.80 -7.53 -7.58
CA PRO A 34 -5.32 -8.33 -6.48
C PRO A 34 -6.73 -7.85 -6.14
N ARG A 35 -7.73 -8.74 -6.27
CA ARG A 35 -9.12 -8.42 -5.95
C ARG A 35 -9.37 -8.68 -4.47
N THR A 36 -8.87 -7.80 -3.61
CA THR A 36 -9.01 -7.87 -2.14
C THR A 36 -10.46 -7.63 -1.67
N THR A 37 -11.36 -7.24 -2.57
CA THR A 37 -12.76 -6.89 -2.27
C THR A 37 -13.75 -8.06 -2.42
N ARG A 38 -13.30 -9.26 -2.79
CA ARG A 38 -14.21 -10.42 -2.82
C ARG A 38 -14.42 -10.94 -1.40
N ARG A 39 -15.58 -10.59 -0.84
CA ARG A 39 -16.10 -11.15 0.41
C ARG A 39 -16.17 -12.68 0.31
N GLN A 40 -15.71 -13.37 1.35
CA GLN A 40 -15.94 -14.80 1.48
C GLN A 40 -17.43 -15.06 1.75
N PRO A 41 -18.10 -15.94 0.98
CA PRO A 41 -19.50 -16.28 1.21
C PRO A 41 -19.74 -16.69 2.66
N GLY A 42 -20.75 -16.12 3.32
CA GLY A 42 -21.10 -16.41 4.71
C GLY A 42 -20.57 -15.43 5.78
N HIS A 43 -19.56 -14.61 5.49
CA HIS A 43 -19.03 -13.66 6.50
C HIS A 43 -19.88 -12.40 6.62
N PRO A 44 -20.49 -12.03 7.75
CA PRO A 44 -21.33 -10.82 7.85
C PRO A 44 -20.58 -9.55 7.44
N VAL A 45 -21.29 -8.61 6.80
CA VAL A 45 -20.77 -7.26 6.53
C VAL A 45 -21.12 -6.38 7.72
N TYR A 46 -20.11 -5.90 8.43
CA TYR A 46 -20.30 -4.96 9.52
C TYR A 46 -20.38 -3.52 8.98
N PRO A 47 -21.28 -2.69 9.52
CA PRO A 47 -21.34 -1.28 9.16
C PRO A 47 -20.04 -0.58 9.57
N TYR A 48 -19.58 0.36 8.76
CA TYR A 48 -18.41 1.17 9.09
C TYR A 48 -18.78 2.24 10.12
N LEU A 49 -18.54 1.93 11.39
CA LEU A 49 -18.99 2.72 12.54
C LEU A 49 -18.35 4.11 12.63
N LEU A 50 -17.23 4.35 11.93
CA LEU A 50 -16.50 5.61 11.98
C LEU A 50 -16.98 6.66 10.95
N ARG A 51 -17.95 6.32 10.09
CA ARG A 51 -18.34 7.17 8.93
C ARG A 51 -18.80 8.58 9.30
N ALA A 52 -19.43 8.76 10.45
CA ALA A 52 -19.94 10.06 10.93
C ALA A 52 -19.20 10.56 12.18
N LEU A 53 -18.10 9.92 12.56
CA LEU A 53 -17.35 10.31 13.74
C LEU A 53 -16.29 11.34 13.37
N THR A 54 -16.44 12.56 13.86
CA THR A 54 -15.37 13.56 13.79
C THR A 54 -14.31 13.23 14.85
N ILE A 55 -13.05 13.11 14.42
CA ILE A 55 -11.92 12.80 15.30
C ILE A 55 -11.23 14.11 15.67
N THR A 56 -11.38 14.54 16.92
CA THR A 56 -10.97 15.89 17.37
C THR A 56 -9.84 15.88 18.38
N ARG A 57 -9.39 14.70 18.84
CA ARG A 57 -8.31 14.58 19.82
C ARG A 57 -7.47 13.32 19.65
N ALA A 58 -6.26 13.36 20.20
CA ALA A 58 -5.41 12.19 20.35
C ALA A 58 -6.08 11.09 21.19
N ASN A 59 -5.75 9.83 20.92
CA ASN A 59 -6.26 8.63 21.59
C ASN A 59 -7.77 8.40 21.46
N GLN A 60 -8.43 9.02 20.49
CA GLN A 60 -9.86 8.80 20.23
C GLN A 60 -10.10 7.60 19.30
N VAL A 61 -9.28 7.45 18.26
CA VAL A 61 -9.36 6.36 17.28
C VAL A 61 -7.95 5.93 16.91
N TRP A 62 -7.74 4.61 16.88
CA TRP A 62 -6.49 4.01 16.42
C TRP A 62 -6.74 3.13 15.20
N ALA A 63 -5.80 3.16 14.25
CA ALA A 63 -5.71 2.22 13.16
C ALA A 63 -4.65 1.17 13.49
N ARG A 64 -4.94 -0.10 13.18
CA ARG A 64 -3.95 -1.17 13.21
C ARG A 64 -3.67 -1.60 11.77
N ASP A 65 -2.41 -1.53 11.37
CA ASP A 65 -1.97 -1.95 10.04
C ASP A 65 -0.97 -3.10 10.16
N PHE A 66 -1.06 -4.03 9.21
CA PHE A 66 -0.18 -5.18 9.09
C PHE A 66 0.46 -5.14 7.72
N THR A 67 1.79 -5.09 7.67
CA THR A 67 2.51 -5.09 6.41
C THR A 67 3.62 -6.13 6.38
N TYR A 68 3.92 -6.61 5.19
CA TYR A 68 4.97 -7.57 4.93
C TYR A 68 6.21 -6.81 4.49
N ILE A 69 7.31 -6.97 5.23
CA ILE A 69 8.60 -6.40 4.84
C ILE A 69 9.43 -7.52 4.21
N PRO A 70 9.71 -7.46 2.90
CA PRO A 70 10.52 -8.47 2.23
C PRO A 70 11.98 -8.38 2.71
N LEU A 71 12.60 -9.54 2.94
CA LEU A 71 14.02 -9.68 3.27
C LEU A 71 14.75 -10.43 2.15
N ALA A 72 16.09 -10.46 2.19
CA ALA A 72 16.88 -11.23 1.23
C ALA A 72 16.51 -12.73 1.21
N LYS A 73 16.06 -13.26 2.36
CA LYS A 73 15.45 -14.59 2.49
C LYS A 73 14.19 -14.46 3.35
N GLY A 74 13.02 -14.70 2.76
CA GLY A 74 11.74 -14.65 3.46
C GLY A 74 11.20 -13.23 3.67
N PHE A 75 10.38 -13.07 4.70
CA PHE A 75 9.72 -11.81 5.05
C PHE A 75 9.46 -11.74 6.55
N VAL A 76 9.29 -10.53 7.08
CA VAL A 76 8.80 -10.31 8.45
C VAL A 76 7.46 -9.60 8.44
N TYR A 77 6.63 -9.89 9.44
CA TYR A 77 5.40 -9.17 9.71
C TYR A 77 5.70 -7.94 10.57
N LEU A 78 5.37 -6.76 10.04
CA LEU A 78 5.30 -5.54 10.83
C LEU A 78 3.86 -5.25 11.22
N VAL A 79 3.64 -5.01 12.51
CA VAL A 79 2.38 -4.52 13.05
C VAL A 79 2.59 -3.10 13.57
N ALA A 80 1.79 -2.16 13.09
CA ALA A 80 1.79 -0.79 13.56
C ALA A 80 0.42 -0.41 14.13
N VAL A 81 0.42 0.21 15.31
CA VAL A 81 -0.76 0.88 15.86
C VAL A 81 -0.56 2.38 15.74
N VAL A 82 -1.41 3.03 14.96
CA VAL A 82 -1.30 4.45 14.60
C VAL A 82 -2.50 5.21 15.14
N ASP A 83 -2.25 6.33 15.81
CA ASP A 83 -3.32 7.25 16.19
C ASP A 83 -3.77 8.12 15.02
N TRP A 84 -5.09 8.17 14.83
CA TRP A 84 -5.67 8.81 13.66
C TRP A 84 -5.57 10.33 13.70
N HIS A 85 -5.61 10.93 14.88
CA HIS A 85 -5.53 12.38 15.05
C HIS A 85 -4.10 12.91 14.90
N THR A 86 -3.16 12.29 15.61
CA THR A 86 -1.77 12.74 15.70
C THR A 86 -0.86 12.14 14.63
N ARG A 87 -1.32 11.08 13.94
CA ARG A 87 -0.53 10.27 13.00
C ARG A 87 0.72 9.62 13.62
N ARG A 88 0.82 9.57 14.95
CA ARG A 88 1.93 8.94 15.65
C ARG A 88 1.73 7.44 15.76
N VAL A 89 2.84 6.70 15.67
CA VAL A 89 2.88 5.26 15.93
C VAL A 89 3.05 5.05 17.43
N HIS A 90 2.08 4.40 18.07
CA HIS A 90 2.13 4.10 19.50
C HIS A 90 2.98 2.88 19.81
N HIS A 91 2.89 1.86 18.95
CA HIS A 91 3.62 0.62 19.10
C HIS A 91 3.91 0.04 17.72
N ALA A 92 5.20 -0.14 17.42
CA ALA A 92 5.64 -1.09 16.42
C ALA A 92 5.92 -2.39 17.17
N GLY A 93 5.12 -3.43 16.94
CA GLY A 93 5.34 -4.73 17.57
C GLY A 93 6.76 -5.22 17.29
N ARG A 94 7.41 -5.86 18.28
CA ARG A 94 8.67 -6.58 18.00
C ARG A 94 8.37 -7.59 16.88
N PRO A 95 9.25 -7.71 15.86
CA PRO A 95 9.04 -8.67 14.79
C PRO A 95 8.91 -10.06 15.43
N VAL A 96 7.76 -10.69 15.22
CA VAL A 96 7.58 -12.10 15.55
C VAL A 96 8.30 -12.85 14.43
N LEU A 97 9.53 -13.29 14.70
CA LEU A 97 10.24 -14.23 13.84
C LEU A 97 9.54 -15.59 13.95
N PRO A 98 9.41 -16.35 12.85
CA PRO A 98 9.00 -17.74 12.91
C PRO A 98 10.01 -18.60 13.68
#